data_AF-A0A928YQU6-F1
#
_entry.id   AF-A0A928YQU6-F1
#
_cell.length_a   1.000
_cell.length_b   1.000
_cell.length_c   1.000
_cell.angle_alpha   90.00
_cell.angle_beta   90.00
_cell.angle_gamma   90.00
#
_symmetry.space_group_name_H-M   'P 1'
#
loop_
_entity.id
_entity.type
_entity.pdbx_description
1 polymer ?
#
loop_
_entity_poly.entity_id
_entity_poly.type
_entity_poly.pdbx_seq_one_letter_code
_entity_poly.pdbx_strand_id
1 'polypeptide(L)'
;MNLKNIQIGLIIVLMLCLLPMPYGYYTIVRICTVVYFGYLTFNVDTKSNKNRKVLFFYIAIIILFQPFIKLPVGRLIWNIIDVVVAIWILLHLGKKR
;
A
#
# COMPACT_ATOMS: atom_id res chain seq x y z
N MET A 1 -7.59 3.31 -17.78
CA MET A 1 -7.94 3.37 -16.35
C MET A 1 -7.06 4.42 -15.69
N ASN A 2 -7.63 5.50 -15.12
CA ASN A 2 -6.84 6.57 -14.51
C ASN A 2 -6.19 6.07 -13.21
N LEU A 3 -4.86 6.20 -13.08
CA LEU A 3 -4.09 5.84 -11.88
C LEU A 3 -4.65 6.48 -10.60
N LYS A 4 -5.20 7.68 -10.72
CA LYS A 4 -5.88 8.39 -9.63
C LYS A 4 -7.09 7.62 -9.09
N ASN A 5 -7.90 7.01 -9.95
CA ASN A 5 -9.08 6.26 -9.54
C ASN A 5 -8.68 4.99 -8.76
N ILE A 6 -7.57 4.35 -9.15
CA ILE A 6 -7.03 3.19 -8.43
C ILE A 6 -6.55 3.60 -7.03
N GLN A 7 -5.85 4.74 -6.92
CA GLN A 7 -5.39 5.28 -5.64
C GLN A 7 -6.55 5.59 -4.70
N ILE A 8 -7.61 6.22 -5.20
CA ILE A 8 -8.82 6.54 -4.42
C ILE A 8 -9.47 5.25 -3.93
N GLY A 9 -9.63 4.25 -4.80
CA GLY A 9 -10.16 2.94 -4.41
C GLY A 9 -9.33 2.27 -3.30
N LEU A 10 -7.99 2.32 -3.42
CA LEU A 10 -7.09 1.75 -2.42
C LEU A 10 -7.19 2.45 -1.05
N ILE A 11 -7.31 3.78 -1.05
CA ILE A 11 -7.50 4.58 0.18
C ILE A 11 -8.80 4.17 0.88
N ILE A 12 -9.90 4.03 0.14
CA ILE A 12 -11.20 3.64 0.69
C ILE A 12 -11.11 2.23 1.31
N VAL A 13 -10.49 1.28 0.61
CA VAL A 13 -10.32 -0.10 1.08
C VAL A 13 -9.41 -0.18 2.32
N LEU A 14 -8.34 0.61 2.37
CA LEU A 14 -7.48 0.73 3.56
C LEU A 14 -8.21 1.37 4.75
N MET A 15 -9.05 2.39 4.51
CA MET A 15 -9.87 2.98 5.58
C MET A 15 -10.96 2.03 6.07
N LEU A 16 -11.53 1.20 5.20
CA LEU A 16 -12.50 0.18 5.60
C LEU A 16 -11.89 -0.90 6.51
N CYS A 17 -10.57 -1.12 6.48
CA CYS A 17 -9.87 -2.01 7.43
C CYS A 17 -9.92 -1.51 8.89
N LEU A 18 -10.20 -0.23 9.15
CA LEU A 18 -10.36 0.29 10.53
C LEU A 18 -11.58 -0.31 11.24
N LEU A 19 -12.59 -0.72 10.47
CA LEU A 19 -13.77 -1.38 11.00
C LEU A 19 -13.45 -2.86 11.31
N PRO A 20 -14.12 -3.48 12.29
CA PRO A 20 -13.97 -4.90 12.58
C PRO A 20 -14.60 -5.74 11.46
N MET A 21 -13.87 -5.91 10.36
CA MET A 21 -14.27 -6.72 9.22
C MET A 21 -13.85 -8.20 9.39
N PRO A 22 -14.45 -9.14 8.64
CA PRO A 22 -14.05 -10.55 8.66
C PRO A 22 -12.61 -10.72 8.18
N TYR A 23 -11.92 -11.75 8.67
CA TYR A 23 -10.49 -11.98 8.39
C TYR A 23 -10.14 -12.00 6.89
N GLY A 24 -11.03 -12.56 6.06
CA GLY A 24 -10.85 -12.62 4.61
C GLY A 24 -10.74 -11.25 3.94
N TYR A 25 -11.38 -10.21 4.49
CA TYR A 25 -11.29 -8.85 3.96
C TYR A 25 -9.85 -8.32 4.01
N TYR A 26 -9.17 -8.48 5.16
CA TYR A 26 -7.79 -8.03 5.34
C TYR A 26 -6.82 -8.73 4.38
N THR A 27 -7.05 -10.01 4.06
CA THR A 27 -6.24 -10.74 3.09
C THR A 27 -6.40 -10.15 1.69
N ILE A 28 -7.63 -9.82 1.29
CA ILE A 28 -7.90 -9.18 -0.01
C ILE A 28 -7.21 -7.81 -0.07
N VAL A 29 -7.36 -6.98 0.97
CA VAL A 29 -6.72 -5.66 1.05
C VAL A 29 -5.20 -5.78 0.90
N ARG A 30 -4.56 -6.72 1.59
CA ARG A 30 -3.12 -6.98 1.48
C ARG A 30 -2.69 -7.31 0.06
N ILE A 31 -3.41 -8.21 -0.61
CA ILE A 31 -3.14 -8.57 -2.01
C ILE A 31 -3.27 -7.33 -2.91
N CYS A 32 -4.35 -6.56 -2.77
CA CYS A 32 -4.55 -5.33 -3.54
C CYS A 32 -3.40 -4.32 -3.32
N THR A 33 -2.98 -4.11 -2.07
CA THR A 33 -1.87 -3.22 -1.72
C THR A 33 -0.56 -3.70 -2.34
N VAL A 34 -0.24 -4.99 -2.23
CA VAL A 34 0.98 -5.56 -2.84
C VAL A 34 0.98 -5.41 -4.36
N VAL A 35 -0.15 -5.69 -5.03
CA VAL A 35 -0.26 -5.54 -6.49
C VAL A 35 -0.07 -4.07 -6.90
N TYR A 36 -0.66 -3.14 -6.16
CA TYR A 36 -0.52 -1.71 -6.43
C TYR A 36 0.92 -1.22 -6.26
N PHE A 37 1.59 -1.54 -5.15
CA PHE A 37 2.98 -1.15 -4.92
C PHE A 37 3.95 -1.88 -5.84
N GLY A 38 3.65 -3.12 -6.23
CA GLY A 38 4.37 -3.86 -7.27
C GLY A 38 4.36 -3.11 -8.60
N TYR A 39 3.17 -2.68 -9.04
CA TYR A 39 3.03 -1.86 -10.26
C TYR A 39 3.79 -0.53 -10.16
N LEU A 40 3.72 0.15 -9.02
CA LEU A 40 4.48 1.40 -8.80
C LEU A 40 5.99 1.18 -8.88
N THR A 41 6.49 0.05 -8.39
CA THR A 41 7.92 -0.30 -8.39
C THR A 41 8.44 -0.48 -9.81
N PHE A 42 7.69 -1.15 -10.69
CA PHE A 42 8.05 -1.29 -12.11
C PHE A 42 8.12 0.05 -12.85
N ASN A 43 7.33 1.04 -12.44
CA ASN A 43 7.31 2.37 -13.06
C ASN A 43 8.31 3.36 -12.44
N VAL A 44 9.19 2.95 -11.52
CA VAL A 44 10.20 3.84 -10.93
C VAL A 44 11.46 3.84 -11.80
N ASP A 45 11.80 5.00 -12.39
CA ASP A 45 13.08 5.17 -13.07
C ASP A 45 14.25 5.14 -12.10
N THR A 46 15.12 4.14 -12.25
CA THR A 46 16.29 3.92 -11.38
C THR A 46 17.45 4.90 -11.61
N LYS A 47 17.35 5.78 -12.63
CA LYS A 47 18.42 6.73 -13.00
C LYS A 47 18.71 7.82 -11.96
N SER A 48 17.79 8.11 -11.02
CA SER A 48 18.00 9.13 -9.99
C SER A 48 18.15 8.53 -8.60
N ASN A 49 19.15 8.98 -7.84
CA ASN A 49 19.35 8.58 -6.43
C ASN A 49 18.11 8.85 -5.55
N LYS A 50 17.30 9.86 -5.88
CA LYS A 50 16.05 10.17 -5.18
C LYS A 50 14.99 9.08 -5.40
N ASN A 51 14.96 8.48 -6.59
CA ASN A 51 14.02 7.42 -6.95
C ASN A 51 14.41 6.08 -6.31
N ARG A 52 15.70 5.86 -6.02
CA ARG A 52 16.19 4.64 -5.35
C ARG A 52 15.66 4.51 -3.91
N LYS A 53 15.57 5.63 -3.17
CA LYS A 53 14.94 5.66 -1.82
C LYS A 53 13.45 5.33 -1.88
N VAL A 54 12.74 5.85 -2.89
CA VAL A 54 11.32 5.60 -3.10
C VAL A 54 11.07 4.12 -3.47
N LEU A 55 11.94 3.54 -4.31
CA LEU A 55 11.88 2.13 -4.66
C LEU A 55 12.07 1.21 -3.45
N PHE A 56 13.05 1.50 -2.59
CA PHE A 56 13.26 0.74 -1.35
C PHE A 56 12.04 0.79 -0.43
N PHE A 57 11.40 1.97 -0.32
CA PHE A 57 10.18 2.14 0.44
C PHE A 57 9.02 1.29 -0.11
N TYR A 58 8.85 1.22 -1.44
CA TYR A 58 7.80 0.40 -2.05
C TYR A 58 8.02 -1.09 -1.82
N ILE A 59 9.27 -1.54 -1.94
CA ILE A 59 9.64 -2.93 -1.67
C ILE A 59 9.40 -3.27 -0.19
N ALA A 60 9.73 -2.37 0.74
CA ALA A 60 9.46 -2.56 2.15
C ALA A 60 7.95 -2.71 2.42
N ILE A 61 7.10 -1.92 1.77
CA ILE A 61 5.64 -2.06 1.87
C ILE A 61 5.16 -3.40 1.30
N ILE A 62 5.69 -3.83 0.15
CA ILE A 62 5.34 -5.14 -0.44
C ILE A 62 5.67 -6.27 0.52
N ILE A 63 6.85 -6.22 1.15
CA ILE A 63 7.29 -7.21 2.15
C ILE A 63 6.41 -7.14 3.41
N LEU A 64 6.00 -5.94 3.83
CA LEU A 64 5.15 -5.76 5.00
C LEU A 64 3.75 -6.32 4.77
N PHE A 65 3.15 -6.05 3.61
CA PHE A 65 1.79 -6.47 3.25
C PHE A 65 1.73 -7.84 2.59
N GLN A 66 2.84 -8.58 2.51
CA GLN A 66 2.86 -9.87 1.84
C GLN A 66 1.87 -10.86 2.49
N PRO A 67 1.03 -11.55 1.72
CA PRO A 67 0.07 -12.53 2.25
C PRO A 67 0.71 -13.89 2.60
N PHE A 68 2.00 -14.08 2.32
CA PHE A 68 2.70 -15.37 2.46
C PHE A 68 3.19 -15.65 3.88
N ILE A 69 3.66 -14.62 4.58
CA ILE A 69 4.18 -14.74 5.94
C ILE A 69 3.12 -14.23 6.91
N LYS A 70 2.63 -15.11 7.78
CA LYS A 70 1.76 -14.72 8.90
C LYS A 70 2.60 -13.98 9.94
N LEU A 71 2.74 -12.66 9.76
CA LEU A 71 3.30 -11.80 10.80
C LEU A 71 2.23 -11.64 11.91
N PRO A 72 2.49 -12.07 13.15
CA PRO A 72 1.57 -11.93 14.28
C PRO A 72 1.58 -10.49 14.82
N VAL A 73 1.49 -9.50 13.92
CA VAL A 73 1.31 -8.11 14.30
C VAL A 73 -0.14 -7.96 14.75
N GLY A 74 -0.38 -7.46 15.96
CA GLY A 74 -1.73 -7.31 16.49
C GLY A 74 -2.60 -6.38 15.62
N ARG A 75 -3.93 -6.52 15.72
CA ARG A 75 -4.90 -5.73 14.92
C ARG A 75 -4.66 -4.22 15.03
N LEU A 76 -4.34 -3.71 16.23
CA LEU A 76 -4.03 -2.30 16.45
C LEU A 76 -2.86 -1.80 15.60
N ILE A 77 -1.79 -2.58 15.50
CA ILE A 77 -0.60 -2.19 14.76
C ILE A 77 -0.89 -2.20 13.25
N TRP A 78 -1.63 -3.20 12.76
CA TRP A 78 -2.08 -3.22 11.37
C TRP A 78 -2.94 -2.01 11.00
N ASN A 79 -3.88 -1.63 11.86
CA ASN A 79 -4.70 -0.44 11.62
C ASN A 79 -3.84 0.84 11.54
N ILE A 80 -2.81 0.97 12.38
CA ILE A 80 -1.87 2.10 12.31
C ILE A 80 -1.11 2.09 10.98
N ILE A 81 -0.58 0.93 10.57
CA ILE A 81 0.13 0.77 9.30
C ILE A 81 -0.80 1.14 8.13
N ASP A 82 -2.03 0.63 8.11
CA ASP A 82 -3.02 0.89 7.05
C ASP A 82 -3.32 2.39 6.92
N VAL A 83 -3.50 3.09 8.04
CA VAL A 83 -3.72 4.55 8.06
C VAL A 83 -2.50 5.30 7.54
N VAL A 84 -1.29 4.93 7.98
CA VAL A 84 -0.04 5.57 7.51
C VAL A 84 0.13 5.39 6.00
N VAL A 85 -0.13 4.19 5.47
CA VAL A 85 -0.07 3.91 4.03
C VAL A 85 -1.15 4.70 3.28
N ALA A 86 -2.38 4.76 3.79
CA ALA A 86 -3.45 5.54 3.17
C ALA A 86 -3.11 7.03 3.09
N ILE A 87 -2.57 7.62 4.16
CA ILE A 87 -2.11 9.02 4.18
C ILE A 87 -0.97 9.22 3.17
N TRP A 88 -0.03 8.28 3.10
CA TRP A 88 1.08 8.38 2.15
C TRP A 88 0.59 8.37 0.69
N ILE A 89 -0.36 7.47 0.35
CA ILE A 89 -0.99 7.43 -0.98
C ILE A 89 -1.74 8.74 -1.24
N LEU A 90 -2.45 9.28 -0.24
CA LEU A 90 -3.18 10.55 -0.34
C LEU A 90 -2.23 11.72 -0.63
N LEU A 91 -1.09 11.81 0.03
CA LEU A 91 -0.08 12.85 -0.23
C LEU A 91 0.57 12.71 -1.63
N HIS A 92 0.61 11.50 -2.17
CA HIS A 92 1.07 11.25 -3.54
C HIS A 92 -0.05 11.36 -4.60
N LEU A 93 -1.30 11.50 -4.17
CA LEU A 93 -2.47 11.64 -5.03
C LEU A 93 -2.38 12.96 -5.79
N GLY A 94 -2.13 12.88 -7.10
CA GLY A 94 -2.04 14.06 -7.96
C GLY A 94 -0.63 14.56 -8.25
N LYS A 95 0.41 13.95 -7.67
CA LYS A 95 1.77 14.13 -8.18
C LYS A 95 1.90 13.39 -9.50
N LYS A 96 1.67 14.12 -10.60
CA LYS A 96 1.94 13.64 -11.96
C LYS A 96 3.45 13.33 -11.99
N ARG A 97 3.80 12.04 -12.01
CA ARG A 97 5.15 11.64 -12.38
C ARG A 97 5.43 12.13 -13.80
#